data_AF-A0A956RJV2-F1
#
_entry.id   AF-A0A956RJV2-F1
#
_cell.length_a   1.000
_cell.length_b   1.000
_cell.length_c   1.000
_cell.angle_alpha   90.00
_cell.angle_beta   90.00
_cell.angle_gamma   90.00
#
_symmetry.space_group_name_H-M   'P 1'
#
loop_
_entity.id
_entity.type
_entity.pdbx_description
1 polymer ?
#
loop_
_entity_poly.entity_id
_entity_poly.type
_entity_poly.pdbx_seq_one_letter_code
_entity_poly.pdbx_strand_id
1 'polypeptide(L)'
;MEPPHIARITQNPFHVLGLRPGCSRAELERAGQTLLDMLAVDMRDAREYMTPLGPRARTAELVRHAMAELREPTRRVVHELWASRDQAAAAPRQPRTSPLSDDDAERDGWHGGFRALGWRTP
;
A
#
# COMPACT_ATOMS: atom_id res chain seq x y z
N MET A 1 8.71 10.84 19.81
CA MET A 1 9.42 10.47 18.57
C MET A 1 8.70 9.26 18.01
N GLU A 2 7.92 9.40 16.93
CA GLU A 2 7.25 8.24 16.34
C GLU A 2 8.31 7.29 15.74
N PRO A 3 8.18 5.97 15.92
CA PRO A 3 9.14 5.03 15.38
C PRO A 3 9.18 5.10 13.83
N PRO A 4 10.36 4.89 13.22
CA PRO A 4 10.64 5.27 11.83
C PRO A 4 9.76 4.54 10.78
N HIS A 5 9.18 3.40 11.15
CA HIS A 5 8.28 2.64 10.29
C HIS A 5 6.85 3.20 10.24
N ILE A 6 6.37 3.87 11.30
CA ILE A 6 5.02 4.47 11.31
C ILE A 6 4.93 5.62 10.30
N ALA A 7 5.99 6.42 10.18
CA ALA A 7 6.07 7.48 9.18
C ALA A 7 5.99 6.94 7.74
N ARG A 8 6.65 5.81 7.45
CA ARG A 8 6.62 5.17 6.11
C ARG A 8 5.24 4.65 5.71
N ILE A 9 4.43 4.24 6.69
CA ILE A 9 3.06 3.77 6.48
C ILE A 9 2.12 4.98 6.34
N THR A 10 2.21 5.95 7.24
CA THR A 10 1.26 7.07 7.29
C THR A 10 1.51 8.14 6.24
N GLN A 11 2.76 8.41 5.88
CA GLN A 11 3.13 9.43 4.88
C GLN A 11 3.52 8.81 3.54
N ASN A 12 3.04 7.59 3.26
CA ASN A 12 3.30 6.95 1.99
C ASN A 12 2.76 7.81 0.83
N PRO A 13 3.57 8.11 -0.20
CA PRO A 13 3.14 8.91 -1.35
C PRO A 13 1.85 8.41 -2.04
N PHE A 14 1.60 7.10 -2.04
CA PHE A 14 0.37 6.53 -2.61
C PHE A 14 -0.88 6.97 -1.83
N HIS A 15 -0.82 7.00 -0.50
CA HIS A 15 -1.93 7.48 0.34
C HIS A 15 -2.13 8.98 0.20
N VAL A 16 -1.04 9.74 0.15
CA VAL A 16 -1.08 11.20 -0.07
C VAL A 16 -1.81 11.53 -1.37
N LEU A 17 -1.49 10.82 -2.47
CA LEU A 17 -2.09 11.05 -3.78
C LEU A 17 -3.44 10.34 -3.97
N GLY A 18 -3.84 9.46 -3.05
CA GLY A 18 -5.05 8.66 -3.17
C GLY A 18 -5.00 7.62 -4.30
N LEU A 19 -3.81 7.09 -4.60
CA LEU A 19 -3.57 6.16 -5.70
C LEU A 19 -3.26 4.74 -5.19
N ARG A 20 -3.50 3.74 -6.04
CA ARG A 20 -3.04 2.37 -5.79
C ARG A 20 -1.57 2.19 -6.22
N PRO A 21 -0.75 1.44 -5.46
CA PRO A 21 0.51 0.93 -5.95
C PRO A 21 0.23 0.02 -7.15
N GLY A 22 0.77 0.39 -8.30
CA GLY A 22 0.38 -0.16 -9.61
C GLY A 22 -0.21 0.87 -10.58
N CYS A 23 -0.51 2.11 -10.12
CA CYS A 23 -0.93 3.18 -11.02
C CYS A 23 0.15 3.49 -12.06
N SER A 24 -0.26 3.83 -13.28
CA SER A 24 0.65 4.28 -14.32
C SER A 24 1.29 5.63 -13.97
N ARG A 25 2.39 5.97 -14.65
CA ARG A 25 3.02 7.29 -14.53
C ARG A 25 2.07 8.42 -14.95
N ALA A 26 1.27 8.20 -15.99
CA ALA A 26 0.32 9.22 -16.47
C ALA A 26 -0.79 9.49 -15.44
N GLU A 27 -1.30 8.45 -14.77
CA GLU A 27 -2.28 8.60 -13.69
C GLU A 27 -1.71 9.36 -12.48
N LEU A 28 -0.46 9.06 -12.12
CA LEU A 28 0.27 9.77 -11.07
C LEU A 28 0.36 11.26 -11.34
N GLU A 29 0.83 11.65 -12.53
CA GLU A 29 0.99 13.06 -12.88
C GLU A 29 -0.35 13.80 -12.89
N ARG A 30 -1.38 13.17 -13.48
CA ARG A 30 -2.73 13.74 -13.54
C ARG A 30 -3.32 13.94 -12.15
N ALA A 31 -3.31 12.90 -11.32
CA ALA A 31 -3.87 12.97 -9.97
C ALA A 31 -3.14 14.00 -9.09
N GLY A 32 -1.81 14.05 -9.20
CA GLY A 32 -0.99 15.05 -8.50
C GLY A 32 -1.35 16.48 -8.91
N GLN A 33 -1.47 16.75 -10.22
CA GLN A 33 -1.87 18.08 -10.69
C GLN A 33 -3.29 18.45 -10.24
N THR A 34 -4.26 17.52 -10.36
CA THR A 34 -5.63 17.75 -9.89
C THR A 34 -5.68 18.10 -8.40
N LEU A 35 -4.93 17.39 -7.56
CA LEU A 35 -4.86 17.71 -6.13
C LEU A 35 -4.24 19.08 -5.85
N LEU A 36 -3.20 19.46 -6.59
CA LEU A 36 -2.58 20.79 -6.45
C LEU A 36 -3.57 21.90 -6.84
N ASP A 37 -4.31 21.73 -7.93
CA ASP A 37 -5.32 22.69 -8.38
C ASP A 37 -6.44 22.83 -7.34
N MET A 38 -6.93 21.71 -6.80
CA MET A 38 -7.96 21.70 -5.74
C MET A 38 -7.46 22.37 -4.45
N LEU A 39 -6.21 22.13 -4.05
CA LEU A 39 -5.61 22.77 -2.88
C LEU A 39 -5.41 24.27 -3.10
N ALA A 40 -5.12 24.72 -4.32
CA ALA A 40 -4.96 26.13 -4.65
C ALA A 40 -6.27 26.92 -4.47
N VAL A 41 -7.42 26.30 -4.74
CA VAL A 41 -8.76 26.88 -4.51
C VAL A 41 -9.36 26.47 -3.15
N ASP A 42 -8.54 25.90 -2.27
CA ASP A 42 -8.88 25.56 -0.89
C ASP A 42 -10.07 24.58 -0.73
N MET A 43 -10.26 23.69 -1.71
CA MET A 43 -11.31 22.66 -1.69
C MET A 43 -11.14 21.72 -0.50
N ARG A 44 -12.21 21.57 0.29
CA ARG A 44 -12.22 20.79 1.54
C ARG A 44 -11.77 19.35 1.36
N ASP A 45 -12.26 18.67 0.32
CA ASP A 45 -11.96 17.25 0.05
C ASP A 45 -10.48 17.00 -0.27
N ALA A 46 -9.76 18.03 -0.73
CA ALA A 46 -8.34 17.92 -1.03
C ALA A 46 -7.45 18.07 0.21
N ARG A 47 -7.96 18.58 1.34
CA ARG A 47 -7.16 18.88 2.54
C ARG A 47 -6.84 17.68 3.40
N GLU A 48 -7.49 16.56 3.19
CA GLU A 48 -7.29 15.36 3.98
C GLU A 48 -7.11 14.13 3.09
N TYR A 49 -6.38 13.14 3.62
CA TYR A 49 -6.24 11.83 3.01
C TYR A 49 -6.33 10.75 4.08
N MET A 50 -6.81 9.58 3.68
CA MET A 50 -6.95 8.43 4.57
C MET A 50 -5.64 7.64 4.64
N THR A 51 -5.30 7.18 5.83
CA THR A 51 -4.21 6.24 6.09
C THR A 51 -4.73 5.08 6.94
N PRO A 52 -3.99 3.97 7.04
CA PRO A 52 -4.35 2.86 7.94
C PRO A 52 -4.51 3.27 9.41
N LEU A 53 -3.90 4.40 9.82
CA LEU A 53 -3.98 4.94 11.19
C LEU A 53 -4.97 6.11 11.30
N GLY A 54 -5.77 6.38 10.26
CA GLY A 54 -6.78 7.44 10.25
C GLY A 54 -6.47 8.58 9.27
N PRO A 55 -7.33 9.61 9.23
CA PRO A 55 -7.18 10.76 8.34
C PRO A 55 -5.96 11.61 8.71
N ARG A 56 -5.33 12.22 7.70
CA ARG A 56 -4.21 13.15 7.85
C ARG A 56 -4.35 14.35 6.94
N ALA A 57 -3.78 15.48 7.38
CA ALA A 57 -3.77 16.71 6.60
C ALA A 57 -2.86 16.60 5.36
N ARG A 58 -3.39 16.97 4.20
CA ARG A 58 -2.71 17.08 2.91
C ARG A 58 -2.34 18.54 2.67
N THR A 59 -1.10 18.78 2.29
CA THR A 59 -0.61 20.11 1.88
C THR A 59 -0.04 20.04 0.47
N ALA A 60 0.01 21.18 -0.22
CA ALA A 60 0.56 21.23 -1.58
C ALA A 60 2.04 20.81 -1.63
N GLU A 61 2.80 21.12 -0.57
CA GLU A 61 4.20 20.67 -0.45
C GLU A 61 4.31 19.16 -0.32
N LEU A 62 3.44 18.55 0.49
CA LEU A 62 3.38 17.10 0.64
C LEU A 62 3.05 16.41 -0.68
N VAL A 63 2.13 16.99 -1.47
CA VAL A 63 1.77 16.46 -2.80
C VAL A 63 2.95 16.53 -3.76
N ARG A 64 3.65 17.67 -3.85
CA ARG A 64 4.85 17.81 -4.70
C ARG A 64 5.95 16.82 -4.31
N HIS A 65 6.21 16.69 -3.01
CA HIS A 65 7.17 15.72 -2.50
C HIS A 65 6.77 14.29 -2.86
N ALA A 66 5.51 13.91 -2.66
CA ALA A 66 4.98 12.60 -3.02
C ALA A 66 5.14 12.30 -4.52
N MET A 67 4.83 13.26 -5.39
CA MET A 67 5.05 13.13 -6.83
C MET A 67 6.54 12.92 -7.16
N ALA A 68 7.44 13.68 -6.53
CA ALA A 68 8.88 13.56 -6.76
C ALA A 68 9.43 12.18 -6.34
N GLU A 69 8.97 11.64 -5.20
CA GLU A 69 9.34 10.30 -4.74
C GLU A 69 8.91 9.21 -5.72
N LEU A 70 7.66 9.27 -6.20
CA LEU A 70 7.11 8.25 -7.09
C LEU A 70 7.55 8.38 -8.56
N ARG A 71 8.11 9.53 -8.96
CA ARG A 71 8.75 9.70 -10.27
C ARG A 71 10.04 8.89 -10.40
N GLU A 72 10.75 8.67 -9.28
CA GLU A 72 11.98 7.89 -9.29
C GLU A 72 11.70 6.39 -9.10
N PRO A 73 12.01 5.53 -10.10
CA PRO A 73 11.64 4.12 -10.06
C PRO A 73 12.16 3.39 -8.83
N THR A 74 13.41 3.65 -8.43
CA THR A 74 14.04 2.98 -7.29
C THR A 74 13.38 3.34 -5.96
N ARG A 75 12.99 4.61 -5.79
CA ARG A 75 12.30 5.08 -4.57
C ARG A 75 10.86 4.59 -4.53
N ARG A 76 10.21 4.59 -5.69
CA ARG A 76 8.84 4.10 -5.88
C ARG A 76 8.64 2.66 -5.41
N VAL A 77 9.55 1.73 -5.75
CA VAL A 77 9.42 0.31 -5.36
C VAL A 77 9.32 0.15 -3.83
N VAL A 78 10.08 0.93 -3.06
CA VAL A 78 10.01 0.88 -1.59
C VAL A 78 8.62 1.28 -1.11
N HIS A 79 8.05 2.35 -1.67
CA HIS A 79 6.72 2.81 -1.31
C HIS A 79 5.61 1.82 -1.73
N GLU A 80 5.77 1.16 -2.87
CA GLU A 80 4.84 0.13 -3.35
C GLU A 80 4.81 -1.06 -2.40
N LEU A 81 5.96 -1.50 -1.89
CA LEU A 81 6.05 -2.60 -0.92
C LEU A 81 5.26 -2.29 0.35
N TRP A 82 5.39 -1.07 0.89
CA TRP A 82 4.66 -0.68 2.09
C TRP A 82 3.15 -0.54 1.83
N ALA A 83 2.75 0.13 0.74
CA ALA A 83 1.34 0.36 0.42
C ALA A 83 0.58 -0.93 0.03
N SER A 84 1.28 -1.94 -0.52
CA SER A 84 0.69 -3.23 -0.87
C SER A 84 0.32 -4.06 0.36
N ARG A 85 1.11 -3.96 1.44
CA ARG A 85 0.82 -4.64 2.71
C ARG A 85 -0.42 -4.06 3.38
N ASP A 86 -0.60 -2.75 3.30
CA ASP A 86 -1.78 -2.06 3.83
C ASP A 86 -3.05 -2.50 3.10
N GLN A 87 -3.03 -2.60 1.76
CA GLN A 87 -4.18 -3.09 0.99
C GLN A 87 -4.53 -4.55 1.31
N ALA A 88 -3.53 -5.41 1.50
CA ALA A 88 -3.77 -6.78 1.93
C ALA A 88 -4.42 -6.86 3.31
N ALA A 89 -4.12 -5.91 4.21
CA ALA A 89 -4.76 -5.82 5.53
C ALA A 89 -6.18 -5.24 5.47
N ALA A 90 -6.45 -4.32 4.55
CA ALA A 90 -7.76 -3.67 4.37
C ALA A 90 -8.77 -4.51 3.56
N ALA A 91 -8.31 -5.49 2.79
CA ALA A 91 -9.20 -6.41 2.10
C ALA A 91 -10.07 -7.18 3.12
N PRO A 92 -11.39 -7.29 2.89
CA PRO A 92 -12.24 -8.09 3.75
C PRO A 92 -11.67 -9.51 3.79
N ARG A 93 -11.29 -9.97 4.99
CA ARG A 93 -10.88 -11.37 5.20
C ARG A 93 -12.09 -12.22 4.82
N GLN A 94 -12.07 -12.77 3.60
CA GLN A 94 -13.01 -13.82 3.27
C GLN A 94 -12.83 -14.90 4.34
N PRO A 95 -13.93 -15.42 4.93
CA PRO A 95 -13.81 -16.59 5.78
C PRO A 95 -13.07 -17.63 4.96
N ARG A 96 -11.92 -18.10 5.46
CA ARG A 96 -11.22 -19.22 4.86
C ARG A 96 -12.13 -20.42 5.04
N THR A 97 -13.04 -20.64 4.09
CA THR A 97 -13.68 -21.94 3.92
C THR A 97 -12.59 -22.84 3.35
N SER A 98 -11.72 -23.35 4.22
CA SER A 98 -10.98 -24.55 3.90
C SER A 98 -11.99 -25.69 3.97
N PRO A 99 -12.31 -26.40 2.88
CA PRO A 99 -12.66 -27.79 3.02
C PRO A 99 -11.33 -28.51 3.26
N LEU A 100 -10.79 -28.37 4.48
CA LEU A 100 -9.92 -29.43 4.97
C LEU A 100 -10.91 -30.54 5.32
N SER A 101 -11.22 -31.36 4.32
CA SER A 101 -11.78 -32.68 4.57
C SER A 101 -10.80 -33.38 5.51
N ASP A 102 -11.31 -34.03 6.55
CA ASP A 102 -10.50 -34.76 7.53
C ASP A 102 -9.56 -35.80 6.87
N ASP A 103 -9.84 -36.20 5.63
CA ASP A 103 -9.02 -37.09 4.80
C ASP A 103 -7.67 -36.51 4.30
N ASP A 104 -7.52 -35.17 4.20
CA ASP A 104 -6.27 -34.55 3.71
C ASP A 104 -5.24 -34.31 4.83
N ALA A 105 -5.63 -34.48 6.09
CA ALA A 105 -4.72 -34.28 7.23
C ALA A 105 -3.61 -35.36 7.33
N GLU A 106 -3.80 -36.51 6.68
CA GLU A 106 -2.88 -37.66 6.77
C GLU A 106 -1.84 -37.74 5.65
N ARG A 107 -2.01 -37.02 4.53
CA ARG A 107 -1.05 -37.06 3.41
C ARG A 107 -0.13 -35.86 3.46
N ASP A 108 0.92 -36.04 4.27
CA ASP A 108 2.07 -35.16 4.41
C ASP A 108 1.74 -33.77 4.96
N GLY A 109 1.82 -33.67 6.29
CA GLY A 109 1.83 -32.39 7.00
C GLY A 109 2.84 -31.39 6.39
N TRP A 110 2.71 -30.12 6.80
CA TRP A 110 3.36 -28.91 6.28
C TRP A 110 4.85 -28.99 5.84
N HIS A 111 5.58 -30.03 6.19
CA HIS A 111 6.93 -30.34 5.74
C HIS A 111 7.02 -30.96 4.32
N GLY A 112 5.98 -31.63 3.83
CA GLY A 112 5.98 -32.27 2.51
C GLY A 112 5.94 -31.27 1.35
N GLY A 113 5.15 -30.20 1.50
CA GLY A 113 4.93 -29.19 0.46
C GLY A 113 6.21 -28.42 0.07
N PHE A 114 7.09 -28.12 1.03
CA PHE A 114 8.34 -27.39 0.74
C PHE A 114 9.30 -28.21 -0.13
N ARG A 115 9.40 -29.52 0.11
CA ARG A 115 10.26 -30.42 -0.67
C ARG A 115 9.76 -30.61 -2.09
N ALA A 116 8.43 -30.71 -2.28
CA ALA A 116 7.83 -30.83 -3.62
C ALA A 116 8.12 -29.62 -4.51
N LEU A 117 8.27 -28.43 -3.92
CA LEU A 117 8.62 -27.19 -4.64
C LEU A 117 10.14 -26.95 -4.74
N GLY A 118 10.97 -27.83 -4.18
CA GLY A 118 12.44 -27.73 -4.20
C GLY A 118 13.03 -26.79 -3.15
N TRP A 119 12.26 -26.38 -2.15
CA TRP A 119 12.71 -25.47 -1.09
C TRP A 119 13.22 -26.28 0.11
N ARG A 120 14.30 -25.82 0.74
CA ARG A 120 14.79 -26.41 1.99
C ARG A 120 13.98 -25.87 3.16
N THR A 121 13.52 -26.76 4.02
CA THR A 121 12.87 -26.43 5.29
C THR A 121 13.83 -25.62 6.17
N PRO A 122 13.34 -24.60 6.91
CA PRO A 122 14.14 -23.93 7.94
C PRO A 122 14.46 -24.86 9.11
#